data_AF-A0A238GXJ6-F1
#
_entry.id   AF-A0A238GXJ6-F1
#
_cell.length_a   1.000
_cell.length_b   1.000
_cell.length_c   1.000
_cell.angle_alpha   90.00
_cell.angle_beta   90.00
_cell.angle_gamma   90.00
#
_symmetry.space_group_name_H-M   'P 1'
#
loop_
_entity.id
_entity.type
_entity.pdbx_description
1 polymer ?
#
loop_
_entity_poly.entity_id
_entity_poly.type
_entity_poly.pdbx_seq_one_letter_code
_entity_poly.pdbx_strand_id
1 'polypeptide(L)'
;MDYSDPVEATLQSLHVPLFAFNVREKKVDFKEENKGDRTYYMTHALDKIPLNYFLKALNLKNLDFKTLKKAFTKHAFNNKVGFIEQYISPLKTNFHKNQKFDDNKTLLKLAVYIIGNLKDTLLKKQDEPSVSALELKEFETHNKSLSASEWEKDIPPYEWLLFKDMRKLDSDLERKFLDFINDHKELLDKKFKEWCVLRNDHFAELKVFCNIEGPFYAQGFEPDFILFAQTHEDEFLGFTCYMEAKGEHLEPSNAWKKEFLEMLENATLKSHNKKLHLKGLPFFTLHNSAVNGDFQTAFHQTFKDKEC
;
A
#
# COMPACT_ATOMS: atom_id res chain seq x y z
N MET A 1 22.63 5.39 1.19
CA MET A 1 21.92 4.77 2.31
C MET A 1 22.72 3.54 2.74
N ASP A 2 23.03 3.44 4.03
CA ASP A 2 23.76 2.32 4.61
C ASP A 2 22.77 1.17 4.92
N TYR A 3 23.15 -0.07 4.60
CA TYR A 3 22.30 -1.25 4.74
C TYR A 3 22.58 -2.09 5.99
N SER A 4 23.44 -1.62 6.90
CA SER A 4 23.85 -2.39 8.09
C SER A 4 22.66 -2.69 9.00
N ASP A 5 21.90 -1.66 9.39
CA ASP A 5 20.80 -1.82 10.35
C ASP A 5 19.60 -2.63 9.76
N PRO A 6 19.16 -2.42 8.50
CA PRO A 6 18.12 -3.26 7.88
C PRO A 6 18.51 -4.73 7.74
N VAL A 7 19.77 -5.01 7.40
CA VAL A 7 20.27 -6.37 7.26
C VAL A 7 20.38 -7.04 8.62
N GLU A 8 20.86 -6.32 9.63
CA GLU A 8 20.89 -6.79 11.02
C GLU A 8 19.48 -7.15 11.50
N ALA A 9 18.50 -6.25 11.33
CA ALA A 9 17.11 -6.51 11.71
C ALA A 9 16.50 -7.72 10.97
N THR A 10 16.78 -7.86 9.67
CA THR A 10 16.32 -9.02 8.89
C THR A 10 16.92 -10.31 9.42
N LEU A 11 18.24 -10.35 9.62
CA LEU A 11 18.92 -11.57 10.06
C LEU A 11 18.58 -11.93 11.50
N GLN A 12 18.33 -10.95 12.39
CA GLN A 12 17.88 -11.21 13.75
C GLN A 12 16.44 -11.74 13.84
N SER A 13 15.58 -11.37 12.90
CA SER A 13 14.20 -11.87 12.82
C SER A 13 14.06 -13.15 11.98
N LEU A 14 15.10 -13.55 11.24
CA LEU A 14 15.08 -14.72 10.38
C LEU A 14 14.96 -16.02 11.20
N HIS A 15 13.99 -16.85 10.82
CA HIS A 15 13.82 -18.22 11.31
C HIS A 15 14.45 -19.21 10.30
N VAL A 16 15.64 -19.72 10.62
CA VAL A 16 16.37 -20.67 9.79
C VAL A 16 15.83 -22.09 10.05
N PRO A 17 15.25 -22.77 9.05
CA PRO A 17 14.68 -24.11 9.23
C PRO A 17 15.77 -25.16 9.50
N LEU A 18 15.37 -26.37 9.92
CA LEU A 18 16.30 -27.48 10.13
C LEU A 18 16.88 -27.98 8.80
N PHE A 19 18.16 -27.72 8.58
CA PHE A 19 18.95 -28.32 7.51
C PHE A 19 19.56 -29.63 8.01
N ALA A 20 18.79 -30.72 7.95
CA ALA A 20 19.27 -32.09 8.11
C ALA A 20 19.21 -32.79 6.74
N PHE A 21 20.18 -33.63 6.43
CA PHE A 21 20.38 -34.22 5.08
C PHE A 21 19.11 -34.79 4.41
N ASN A 22 19.00 -34.49 3.10
CA ASN A 22 18.02 -35.02 2.13
C ASN A 22 16.59 -35.24 2.66
N VAL A 23 15.91 -34.15 2.99
CA VAL A 23 14.44 -34.16 3.02
C VAL A 23 13.98 -34.28 1.56
N ARG A 24 13.56 -35.48 1.15
CA ARG A 24 12.59 -35.63 0.05
C ARG A 24 11.35 -34.85 0.47
N GLU A 25 10.82 -34.01 -0.41
CA GLU A 25 9.56 -33.28 -0.23
C GLU A 25 8.49 -34.23 0.32
N LYS A 26 8.32 -34.23 1.65
CA LYS A 26 7.16 -34.80 2.29
C LYS A 26 6.21 -33.63 2.41
N LYS A 27 5.05 -33.74 1.74
CA LYS A 27 3.91 -32.82 1.87
C LYS A 27 3.77 -32.43 3.33
N VAL A 28 3.91 -31.14 3.59
CA VAL A 28 3.65 -30.54 4.90
C VAL A 28 2.13 -30.46 5.03
N ASP A 29 1.57 -31.23 5.96
CA ASP A 29 0.18 -31.08 6.37
C ASP A 29 0.08 -29.81 7.23
N PHE A 30 -0.65 -28.82 6.73
CA PHE A 30 -0.98 -27.60 7.48
C PHE A 30 -2.08 -27.94 8.50
N LYS A 31 -1.67 -28.44 9.66
CA LYS A 31 -2.46 -28.32 10.89
C LYS A 31 -1.84 -27.21 11.71
N GLU A 32 -2.42 -26.01 11.61
CA GLU A 32 -2.08 -24.89 12.48
C GLU A 32 -2.45 -25.23 13.93
N GLU A 33 -1.46 -25.55 14.75
CA GLU A 33 -1.57 -25.37 16.20
C GLU A 33 -0.96 -24.01 16.56
N ASN A 34 -1.83 -23.06 16.89
CA ASN A 34 -1.49 -21.75 17.45
C ASN A 34 -0.87 -21.91 18.85
N LYS A 35 0.40 -22.32 18.93
CA LYS A 35 1.26 -22.16 20.10
C LYS A 35 2.50 -21.39 19.67
N GLY A 36 2.79 -20.29 20.36
CA GLY A 36 3.82 -19.32 19.96
C GLY A 36 5.14 -19.94 19.45
N ASP A 37 5.61 -19.39 18.34
CA ASP A 37 6.74 -19.83 17.49
C ASP A 37 8.09 -20.03 18.24
N ARG A 38 8.20 -19.51 19.46
CA ARG A 38 9.42 -19.57 20.30
C ARG A 38 9.81 -20.98 20.77
N THR A 39 8.97 -22.00 20.58
CA THR A 39 9.22 -23.37 21.05
C THR A 39 10.07 -24.22 20.09
N TYR A 40 10.32 -23.74 18.87
CA TYR A 40 11.04 -24.48 17.82
C TYR A 40 12.38 -23.87 17.42
N TYR A 41 12.68 -22.63 17.81
CA TYR A 41 13.89 -21.93 17.42
C TYR A 41 14.76 -21.55 18.63
N MET A 42 16.08 -21.52 18.41
CA MET A 42 17.09 -21.10 19.36
C MET A 42 18.04 -20.12 18.67
N THR A 43 18.34 -19.02 19.36
CA THR A 43 19.22 -17.97 18.83
C THR A 43 20.67 -18.39 18.93
N HIS A 44 21.40 -18.34 17.81
CA HIS A 44 22.85 -18.52 17.78
C HIS A 44 23.53 -17.39 17.01
N ALA A 45 24.77 -17.09 17.38
CA ALA A 45 25.63 -16.24 16.60
C ALA A 45 26.03 -16.94 15.29
N LEU A 46 26.23 -16.14 14.23
CA LEU A 46 26.60 -16.65 12.91
C LEU A 46 28.05 -17.15 12.84
N ASP A 47 28.88 -16.80 13.83
CA ASP A 47 30.23 -17.34 14.03
C ASP A 47 30.29 -18.88 14.16
N LYS A 48 29.16 -19.53 14.47
CA LYS A 48 29.00 -20.99 14.42
C LYS A 48 29.21 -21.58 13.04
N ILE A 49 29.05 -20.78 11.98
CA ILE A 49 29.33 -21.17 10.60
C ILE A 49 30.69 -20.58 10.20
N PRO A 50 31.69 -21.41 9.86
CA PRO A 50 33.02 -20.90 9.51
C PRO A 50 33.00 -19.97 8.29
N LEU A 51 33.85 -18.94 8.30
CA LEU A 51 33.82 -17.83 7.34
C LEU A 51 33.96 -18.29 5.88
N ASN A 52 34.69 -19.37 5.63
CA ASN A 52 34.92 -19.92 4.28
C ASN A 52 33.60 -20.37 3.62
N TYR A 53 32.61 -20.79 4.41
CA TYR A 53 31.28 -21.13 3.91
C TYR A 53 30.51 -19.87 3.49
N PHE A 54 30.59 -18.78 4.25
CA PHE A 54 30.01 -17.50 3.86
C PHE A 54 30.69 -16.91 2.63
N LEU A 55 32.01 -17.03 2.51
CA LEU A 55 32.75 -16.60 1.32
C LEU A 55 32.29 -17.36 0.08
N LYS A 56 32.13 -18.69 0.20
CA LYS A 56 31.59 -19.54 -0.87
C LYS A 56 30.14 -19.17 -1.21
N ALA A 57 29.31 -18.90 -0.19
CA ALA A 57 27.92 -18.49 -0.37
C ALA A 57 27.78 -17.13 -1.08
N LEU A 58 28.61 -16.13 -0.74
CA LEU A 58 28.67 -14.84 -1.44
C LEU A 58 28.97 -15.02 -2.93
N ASN A 59 29.93 -15.89 -3.26
CA ASN A 59 30.25 -16.20 -4.65
C ASN A 59 29.10 -16.93 -5.35
N LEU A 60 28.48 -17.93 -4.72
CA LEU A 60 27.33 -18.66 -5.26
C LEU A 60 26.10 -17.77 -5.49
N LYS A 61 25.91 -16.74 -4.66
CA LYS A 61 24.83 -15.76 -4.78
C LYS A 61 25.18 -14.57 -5.67
N ASN A 62 26.35 -14.57 -6.31
CA ASN A 62 26.84 -13.49 -7.16
C ASN A 62 26.87 -12.11 -6.46
N LEU A 63 27.22 -12.08 -5.17
CA LEU A 63 27.45 -10.83 -4.43
C LEU A 63 28.93 -10.45 -4.53
N ASP A 64 29.24 -9.45 -5.37
CA ASP A 64 30.59 -8.94 -5.55
C ASP A 64 30.98 -7.92 -4.47
N PHE A 65 32.29 -7.68 -4.34
CA PHE A 65 32.82 -6.79 -3.32
C PHE A 65 32.43 -5.32 -3.53
N LYS A 66 32.27 -4.86 -4.78
CA LYS A 66 31.91 -3.48 -5.10
C LYS A 66 30.49 -3.17 -4.61
N THR A 67 29.58 -4.11 -4.80
CA THR A 67 28.19 -4.06 -4.34
C THR A 67 28.12 -4.01 -2.81
N LEU A 68 28.87 -4.90 -2.14
CA LEU A 68 28.95 -4.89 -0.67
C LEU A 68 29.54 -3.58 -0.13
N LYS A 69 30.65 -3.09 -0.71
CA LYS A 69 31.29 -1.84 -0.30
C LYS A 69 30.41 -0.60 -0.49
N LYS A 70 29.51 -0.61 -1.49
CA LYS A 70 28.54 0.47 -1.69
C LYS A 70 27.39 0.39 -0.67
N ALA A 71 26.96 -0.81 -0.31
CA ALA A 71 25.82 -1.04 0.57
C ALA A 71 26.16 -0.88 2.06
N PHE A 72 27.39 -1.22 2.47
CA PHE A 72 27.82 -1.20 3.87
C PHE A 72 28.97 -0.21 4.06
N THR A 73 28.74 0.81 4.86
CA THR A 73 29.60 1.98 5.06
C THR A 73 29.88 2.29 6.54
N LYS A 74 29.10 1.74 7.48
CA LYS A 74 29.22 1.91 8.95
C LYS A 74 30.61 1.53 9.52
N HIS A 75 31.24 0.51 8.94
CA HIS A 75 32.54 -0.02 9.32
C HIS A 75 33.37 -0.23 8.05
N ALA A 76 34.65 0.15 8.10
CA ALA A 76 35.54 -0.03 6.96
C ALA A 76 35.96 -1.50 6.81
N PHE A 77 35.97 -2.00 5.57
CA PHE A 77 36.49 -3.32 5.23
C PHE A 77 37.10 -3.31 3.82
N ASN A 78 38.14 -4.11 3.63
CA ASN A 78 38.98 -4.05 2.42
C ASN A 78 38.80 -5.25 1.46
N ASN A 79 38.07 -6.28 1.89
CA ASN A 79 37.79 -7.47 1.09
C ASN A 79 36.53 -8.20 1.63
N LYS A 80 36.08 -9.26 0.95
CA LYS A 80 34.90 -10.05 1.36
C LYS A 80 35.09 -10.75 2.72
N VAL A 81 36.32 -11.08 3.12
CA VAL A 81 36.60 -11.69 4.43
C VAL A 81 36.34 -10.67 5.54
N GLY A 82 36.90 -9.47 5.42
CA GLY A 82 36.65 -8.38 6.35
C GLY A 82 35.16 -7.98 6.40
N PHE A 83 34.44 -8.06 5.27
CA PHE A 83 32.98 -7.89 5.28
C PHE A 83 32.30 -8.93 6.20
N ILE A 84 32.61 -10.21 6.03
CA ILE A 84 32.01 -11.28 6.82
C ILE A 84 32.33 -11.09 8.31
N GLU A 85 33.59 -10.80 8.64
CA GLU A 85 34.04 -10.61 10.02
C GLU A 85 33.36 -9.43 10.72
N GLN A 86 33.18 -8.31 10.01
CA GLN A 86 32.62 -7.09 10.60
C GLN A 86 31.09 -7.08 10.62
N TYR A 87 30.45 -7.64 9.60
CA TYR A 87 29.02 -7.46 9.38
C TYR A 87 28.18 -8.74 9.48
N ILE A 88 28.77 -9.92 9.34
CA ILE A 88 28.01 -11.18 9.30
C ILE A 88 28.25 -12.00 10.56
N SER A 89 29.50 -12.36 10.84
CA SER A 89 29.86 -13.23 11.98
C SER A 89 29.34 -12.74 13.35
N PRO A 90 29.36 -11.42 13.66
CA PRO A 90 28.87 -10.92 14.95
C PRO A 90 27.36 -11.00 15.13
N LEU A 91 26.60 -11.14 14.03
CA LEU A 91 25.14 -11.16 14.07
C LEU A 91 24.61 -12.45 14.69
N LYS A 92 23.40 -12.37 15.24
CA LYS A 92 22.66 -13.49 15.79
C LYS A 92 21.41 -13.73 14.95
N THR A 93 21.04 -15.00 14.77
CA THR A 93 19.81 -15.39 14.07
C THR A 93 19.15 -16.57 14.77
N ASN A 94 17.88 -16.84 14.46
CA ASN A 94 17.10 -17.89 15.10
C ASN A 94 17.15 -19.16 14.27
N PHE A 95 17.88 -20.18 14.72
CA PHE A 95 17.93 -21.49 14.06
C PHE A 95 16.95 -22.45 14.69
N HIS A 96 16.45 -23.42 13.92
CA HIS A 96 15.67 -24.51 14.51
C HIS A 96 16.47 -25.18 15.65
N LYS A 97 15.84 -25.50 16.79
CA LYS A 97 16.50 -25.98 18.02
C LYS A 97 17.35 -27.25 17.85
N ASN A 98 17.03 -28.05 16.84
CA ASN A 98 17.77 -29.28 16.50
C ASN A 98 18.85 -29.07 15.42
N GLN A 99 19.13 -27.82 15.03
CA GLN A 99 20.11 -27.52 14.00
C GLN A 99 21.51 -27.89 14.47
N LYS A 100 22.21 -28.66 13.64
CA LYS A 100 23.62 -29.01 13.85
C LYS A 100 24.52 -28.18 12.94
N PHE A 101 25.73 -27.93 13.40
CA PHE A 101 26.77 -27.15 12.70
C PHE A 101 28.04 -27.98 12.51
N ASP A 102 27.89 -29.29 12.34
CA ASP A 102 28.97 -30.28 12.36
C ASP A 102 29.32 -30.85 10.97
N ASP A 103 28.49 -30.62 9.94
CA ASP A 103 28.72 -31.15 8.61
C ASP A 103 28.88 -30.08 7.51
N ASN A 104 29.82 -30.32 6.59
CA ASN A 104 30.21 -29.36 5.55
C ASN A 104 29.07 -29.02 4.57
N LYS A 105 28.15 -29.96 4.29
CA LYS A 105 27.07 -29.75 3.31
C LYS A 105 26.01 -28.84 3.90
N THR A 106 25.66 -29.05 5.16
CA THR A 106 24.73 -28.25 5.94
C THR A 106 25.29 -26.87 6.22
N LEU A 107 26.56 -26.76 6.65
CA LEU A 107 27.22 -25.47 6.84
C LEU A 107 27.17 -24.60 5.57
N LEU A 108 27.45 -25.20 4.41
CA LEU A 108 27.32 -24.48 3.14
C LEU A 108 25.86 -24.09 2.84
N LYS A 109 24.90 -24.99 3.04
CA LYS A 109 23.47 -24.69 2.82
C LYS A 109 22.97 -23.56 3.71
N LEU A 110 23.33 -23.57 4.99
CA LEU A 110 23.02 -22.53 5.95
C LEU A 110 23.60 -21.19 5.50
N ALA A 111 24.89 -21.16 5.15
CA ALA A 111 25.54 -19.94 4.65
C ALA A 111 24.85 -19.41 3.37
N VAL A 112 24.51 -20.29 2.42
CA VAL A 112 23.81 -19.93 1.18
C VAL A 112 22.40 -19.38 1.46
N TYR A 113 21.69 -19.95 2.44
CA TYR A 113 20.37 -19.49 2.84
C TYR A 113 20.44 -18.10 3.47
N ILE A 114 21.35 -17.88 4.42
CA ILE A 114 21.55 -16.61 5.11
C ILE A 114 21.96 -15.52 4.11
N ILE A 115 22.96 -15.79 3.26
CA ILE A 115 23.41 -14.82 2.24
C ILE A 115 22.34 -14.60 1.17
N GLY A 116 21.51 -15.60 0.87
CA GLY A 116 20.33 -15.44 0.02
C GLY A 116 19.37 -14.40 0.58
N ASN A 117 18.98 -14.55 1.85
CA ASN A 117 18.10 -13.59 2.52
C ASN A 117 18.72 -12.19 2.61
N LEU A 118 20.03 -12.09 2.89
CA LEU A 118 20.74 -10.81 2.86
C LEU A 118 20.67 -10.15 1.47
N LYS A 119 20.92 -10.92 0.41
CA LYS A 119 20.82 -10.43 -0.97
C LYS A 119 19.40 -9.96 -1.27
N ASP A 120 18.39 -10.73 -0.86
CA ASP A 120 17.00 -10.37 -1.07
C ASP A 120 16.65 -9.08 -0.33
N THR A 121 17.17 -8.84 0.88
CA THR A 121 17.03 -7.55 1.58
C THR A 121 17.71 -6.39 0.85
N LEU A 122 18.91 -6.61 0.29
CA LEU A 122 19.60 -5.61 -0.52
C LEU A 122 18.83 -5.26 -1.80
N LEU A 123 18.13 -6.24 -2.40
CA LEU A 123 17.36 -6.06 -3.64
C LEU A 123 15.92 -5.57 -3.38
N LYS A 124 15.28 -5.97 -2.28
CA LYS A 124 13.92 -5.54 -1.90
C LYS A 124 13.79 -4.02 -1.74
N LYS A 125 14.87 -3.32 -1.37
CA LYS A 125 14.89 -1.83 -1.34
C LYS A 125 15.19 -1.17 -2.69
N GLN A 126 15.66 -1.91 -3.69
CA GLN A 126 15.69 -1.41 -5.07
C GLN A 126 14.32 -1.47 -5.75
N ASP A 127 13.45 -2.37 -5.29
CA ASP A 127 12.04 -2.52 -5.71
C ASP A 127 11.06 -1.91 -4.69
N GLU A 128 11.46 -0.91 -3.89
CA GLU A 128 10.48 -0.14 -3.11
C GLU A 128 9.56 0.59 -4.10
N PRO A 129 8.23 0.38 -4.04
CA PRO A 129 7.32 0.97 -4.99
C PRO A 129 7.38 2.49 -4.85
N SER A 130 7.92 3.19 -5.85
CA SER A 130 7.95 4.65 -5.83
C SER A 130 6.62 5.20 -6.34
N VAL A 131 5.99 6.05 -5.53
CA VAL A 131 4.79 6.78 -5.95
C VAL A 131 5.23 8.05 -6.69
N SER A 132 4.87 8.14 -7.97
CA SER A 132 5.12 9.35 -8.76
C SER A 132 4.27 10.53 -8.26
N ALA A 133 4.63 11.74 -8.65
CA ALA A 133 3.77 12.89 -8.41
C ALA A 133 2.39 12.68 -9.05
N LEU A 134 1.36 13.32 -8.50
CA LEU A 134 0.03 13.33 -9.10
C LEU A 134 0.12 13.99 -10.49
N GLU A 135 -0.50 13.36 -11.48
CA GLU A 135 -0.51 13.83 -12.87
C GLU A 135 -1.95 13.93 -13.37
N LEU A 136 -2.23 14.98 -14.15
CA LEU A 136 -3.51 15.14 -14.84
C LEU A 136 -3.53 14.24 -16.07
N LYS A 137 -4.54 13.38 -16.17
CA LYS A 137 -4.78 12.52 -17.33
C LYS A 137 -6.18 12.74 -17.86
N GLU A 138 -6.33 12.64 -19.17
CA GLU A 138 -7.66 12.60 -19.80
C GLU A 138 -8.31 11.27 -19.45
N PHE A 139 -9.56 11.33 -19.02
CA PHE A 139 -10.36 10.15 -18.70
C PHE A 139 -11.34 9.88 -19.83
N GLU A 140 -11.02 8.90 -20.66
CA GLU A 140 -11.91 8.47 -21.75
C GLU A 140 -12.94 7.46 -21.23
N THR A 141 -14.20 7.85 -21.29
CA THR A 141 -15.34 6.99 -21.00
C THR A 141 -15.64 6.10 -22.22
N HIS A 142 -14.78 5.13 -22.51
CA HIS A 142 -15.13 4.10 -23.49
C HIS A 142 -16.44 3.39 -23.07
N ASN A 143 -17.20 2.85 -24.03
CA ASN A 143 -18.41 2.03 -23.83
C ASN A 143 -18.13 0.80 -22.94
N LYS A 144 -17.94 1.00 -21.64
CA LYS A 144 -17.74 -0.03 -20.64
C LYS A 144 -19.13 -0.39 -20.10
N SER A 145 -19.60 -1.58 -20.47
CA SER A 145 -20.78 -2.19 -19.87
C SER A 145 -20.39 -2.76 -18.52
N LEU A 146 -21.02 -2.28 -17.44
CA LEU A 146 -20.85 -2.84 -16.10
C LEU A 146 -21.70 -4.11 -15.97
N SER A 147 -21.16 -5.12 -15.29
CA SER A 147 -21.85 -6.40 -15.12
C SER A 147 -23.11 -6.21 -14.28
N ALA A 148 -24.29 -6.50 -14.84
CA ALA A 148 -25.55 -6.47 -14.11
C ALA A 148 -25.71 -7.74 -13.25
N SER A 149 -26.21 -7.60 -12.02
CA SER A 149 -26.81 -8.70 -11.26
C SER A 149 -28.33 -8.52 -11.32
N GLU A 150 -29.08 -9.62 -11.27
CA GLU A 150 -30.52 -9.63 -11.52
C GLU A 150 -31.38 -8.98 -10.41
N TRP A 151 -30.78 -8.34 -9.39
CA TRP A 151 -31.45 -8.08 -8.11
C TRP A 151 -31.85 -6.64 -7.78
N GLU A 152 -31.59 -5.62 -8.60
CA GLU A 152 -32.04 -4.26 -8.27
C GLU A 152 -32.69 -3.56 -9.46
N LYS A 153 -34.02 -3.43 -9.41
CA LYS A 153 -34.85 -2.83 -10.46
C LYS A 153 -35.15 -1.35 -10.26
N ASP A 154 -34.78 -0.75 -9.11
CA ASP A 154 -35.33 0.55 -8.69
C ASP A 154 -34.27 1.53 -8.12
N ILE A 155 -33.27 1.90 -8.92
CA ILE A 155 -32.47 3.11 -8.64
C ILE A 155 -33.15 4.29 -9.35
N PRO A 156 -33.45 5.40 -8.64
CA PRO A 156 -33.96 6.61 -9.28
C PRO A 156 -33.00 7.09 -10.38
N PRO A 157 -33.48 7.58 -11.53
CA PRO A 157 -32.62 8.13 -12.55
C PRO A 157 -32.02 9.46 -12.07
N TYR A 158 -30.83 9.41 -11.45
CA TYR A 158 -30.06 10.60 -11.13
C TYR A 158 -29.45 11.16 -12.41
N GLU A 159 -29.86 12.36 -12.84
CA GLU A 159 -29.42 12.96 -14.10
C GLU A 159 -27.92 13.23 -14.14
N TRP A 160 -27.35 13.54 -12.98
CA TRP A 160 -25.94 13.89 -12.75
C TRP A 160 -25.02 12.67 -12.54
N LEU A 161 -25.56 11.45 -12.45
CA LEU A 161 -24.77 10.24 -12.26
C LEU A 161 -24.23 9.73 -13.60
N LEU A 162 -22.90 9.69 -13.71
CA LEU A 162 -22.19 9.13 -14.85
C LEU A 162 -22.35 7.60 -14.86
N PHE A 163 -22.61 7.01 -16.03
CA PHE A 163 -22.95 5.59 -16.20
C PHE A 163 -24.17 5.15 -15.37
N LYS A 164 -25.35 5.64 -15.78
CA LYS A 164 -26.66 5.30 -15.18
C LYS A 164 -26.96 3.81 -15.07
N ASP A 165 -26.24 2.97 -15.82
CA ASP A 165 -26.30 1.50 -15.76
C ASP A 165 -25.64 0.88 -14.52
N MET A 166 -25.18 1.69 -13.55
CA MET A 166 -24.68 1.27 -12.23
C MET A 166 -25.81 0.74 -11.33
N ARG A 167 -26.56 -0.25 -11.83
CA ARG A 167 -27.68 -0.98 -11.20
C ARG A 167 -27.25 -1.91 -10.05
N LYS A 168 -26.03 -1.75 -9.56
CA LYS A 168 -25.48 -2.45 -8.40
C LYS A 168 -25.04 -1.38 -7.42
N LEU A 169 -25.96 -0.95 -6.55
CA LEU A 169 -25.52 -0.31 -5.33
C LEU A 169 -25.10 -1.44 -4.41
N ASP A 170 -23.84 -1.48 -4.02
CA ASP A 170 -23.34 -2.60 -3.21
C ASP A 170 -23.87 -2.53 -1.76
N SER A 171 -24.60 -1.46 -1.41
CA SER A 171 -25.24 -1.29 -0.10
C SER A 171 -26.34 -0.22 -0.07
N ASP A 172 -27.25 -0.34 0.90
CA ASP A 172 -28.19 0.74 1.29
C ASP A 172 -27.48 2.05 1.67
N LEU A 173 -26.21 1.97 2.08
CA LEU A 173 -25.38 3.12 2.40
C LEU A 173 -25.00 3.90 1.12
N GLU A 174 -24.63 3.22 0.04
CA GLU A 174 -24.41 3.86 -1.27
C GLU A 174 -25.70 4.51 -1.79
N ARG A 175 -26.85 3.84 -1.63
CA ARG A 175 -28.16 4.43 -1.99
C ARG A 175 -28.41 5.74 -1.25
N LYS A 176 -28.24 5.74 0.08
CA LYS A 176 -28.44 6.96 0.88
C LYS A 176 -27.43 8.05 0.59
N PHE A 177 -26.22 7.69 0.16
CA PHE A 177 -25.25 8.67 -0.33
C PHE A 177 -25.76 9.36 -1.59
N LEU A 178 -26.28 8.61 -2.57
CA LEU A 178 -26.84 9.19 -3.79
C LEU A 178 -28.07 10.06 -3.50
N ASP A 179 -28.95 9.62 -2.59
CA ASP A 179 -30.09 10.42 -2.14
C ASP A 179 -29.60 11.73 -1.49
N PHE A 180 -28.57 11.67 -0.63
CA PHE A 180 -27.98 12.87 -0.04
C PHE A 180 -27.46 13.85 -1.09
N ILE A 181 -26.73 13.38 -2.10
CA ILE A 181 -26.25 14.24 -3.19
C ILE A 181 -27.42 14.85 -3.95
N ASN A 182 -28.46 14.06 -4.24
CA ASN A 182 -29.65 14.53 -4.93
C ASN A 182 -30.40 15.62 -4.13
N ASP A 183 -30.53 15.46 -2.82
CA ASP A 183 -31.18 16.43 -1.93
C ASP A 183 -30.40 17.76 -1.85
N HIS A 184 -29.09 17.71 -2.11
CA HIS A 184 -28.19 18.88 -2.05
C HIS A 184 -27.75 19.36 -3.43
N LYS A 185 -28.33 18.85 -4.52
CA LYS A 185 -27.93 19.17 -5.90
C LYS A 185 -27.98 20.67 -6.21
N GLU A 186 -28.93 21.39 -5.62
CA GLU A 186 -29.05 22.85 -5.80
C GLU A 186 -27.82 23.62 -5.29
N LEU A 187 -27.09 23.09 -4.29
CA LEU A 187 -25.84 23.69 -3.84
C LEU A 187 -24.73 23.52 -4.89
N LEU A 188 -24.69 22.35 -5.53
CA LEU A 188 -23.73 22.03 -6.59
C LEU A 188 -24.04 22.84 -7.85
N ASP A 189 -25.32 22.95 -8.22
CA ASP A 189 -25.81 23.74 -9.35
C ASP A 189 -25.50 25.23 -9.22
N LYS A 190 -25.44 25.76 -8.00
CA LYS A 190 -25.08 27.16 -7.74
C LYS A 190 -23.57 27.41 -7.84
N LYS A 191 -22.77 26.47 -7.36
CA LYS A 191 -21.31 26.62 -7.28
C LYS A 191 -20.61 26.35 -8.61
N PHE A 192 -21.14 25.42 -9.39
CA PHE A 192 -20.50 24.89 -10.59
C PHE A 192 -21.34 25.13 -11.82
N LYS A 193 -20.67 25.38 -12.95
CA LYS A 193 -21.32 25.53 -14.24
C LYS A 193 -21.91 24.19 -14.71
N GLU A 194 -21.13 23.11 -14.56
CA GLU A 194 -21.51 21.74 -14.86
C GLU A 194 -20.83 20.81 -13.85
N TRP A 195 -21.53 19.74 -13.45
CA TRP A 195 -20.97 18.74 -12.56
C TRP A 195 -21.61 17.38 -12.81
N CYS A 196 -20.87 16.33 -12.45
CA CYS A 196 -21.35 14.97 -12.46
C CYS A 196 -20.65 14.16 -11.35
N VAL A 197 -21.25 13.04 -10.98
CA VAL A 197 -20.65 12.08 -10.04
C VAL A 197 -20.46 10.76 -10.75
N LEU A 198 -19.32 10.14 -10.53
CA LEU A 198 -18.98 8.80 -10.97
C LEU A 198 -18.87 7.89 -9.74
N ARG A 199 -19.63 6.80 -9.72
CA ARG A 199 -19.38 5.70 -8.77
C ARG A 199 -18.27 4.81 -9.33
N ASN A 200 -17.20 4.64 -8.57
CA ASN A 200 -16.00 3.98 -9.06
C ASN A 200 -16.03 2.49 -8.69
N ASP A 201 -16.37 1.66 -9.68
CA ASP A 201 -16.39 0.20 -9.58
C ASP A 201 -15.03 -0.38 -10.00
N HIS A 202 -14.00 -0.15 -9.20
CA HIS A 202 -12.63 -0.63 -9.45
C HIS A 202 -11.99 -0.16 -10.78
N PHE A 203 -12.28 1.07 -11.22
CA PHE A 203 -11.58 1.66 -12.36
C PHE A 203 -10.12 1.89 -12.01
N ALA A 204 -9.22 1.11 -12.61
CA ALA A 204 -7.79 1.21 -12.38
C ALA A 204 -7.23 2.60 -12.72
N GLU A 205 -7.86 3.31 -13.66
CA GLU A 205 -7.51 4.66 -14.08
C GLU A 205 -7.80 5.73 -13.01
N LEU A 206 -8.70 5.44 -12.05
CA LEU A 206 -9.14 6.34 -10.99
C LEU A 206 -8.51 6.01 -9.63
N LYS A 207 -7.68 4.97 -9.60
CA LYS A 207 -6.93 4.56 -8.42
C LYS A 207 -5.78 5.52 -8.17
N VAL A 208 -5.70 6.03 -6.95
CA VAL A 208 -4.62 6.92 -6.51
C VAL A 208 -3.74 6.18 -5.52
N PHE A 209 -2.43 6.38 -5.56
CA PHE A 209 -1.50 5.68 -4.66
C PHE A 209 -1.06 6.61 -3.52
N CYS A 210 -1.02 6.05 -2.30
CA CYS A 210 -0.62 6.78 -1.11
C CYS A 210 0.87 7.08 -1.11
N ASN A 211 1.24 8.36 -1.02
CA ASN A 211 2.63 8.81 -0.90
C ASN A 211 3.01 9.20 0.54
N ILE A 212 2.14 8.95 1.53
CA ILE A 212 2.45 9.16 2.95
C ILE A 212 3.45 8.09 3.38
N GLU A 213 4.62 8.51 3.85
CA GLU A 213 5.63 7.60 4.37
C GLU A 213 5.06 6.81 5.56
N GLY A 214 5.20 5.48 5.53
CA GLY A 214 4.65 4.62 6.57
C GLY A 214 4.19 3.27 6.01
N PRO A 215 3.44 2.48 6.80
CA PRO A 215 3.00 1.14 6.43
C PRO A 215 2.02 1.13 5.24
N PHE A 216 1.47 2.28 4.87
CA PHE A 216 0.50 2.45 3.79
C PHE A 216 1.11 3.08 2.53
N TYR A 217 2.42 3.34 2.51
CA TYR A 217 3.10 3.89 1.33
C TYR A 217 2.92 2.97 0.11
N ALA A 218 2.62 3.57 -1.04
CA ALA A 218 2.24 2.92 -2.29
C ALA A 218 0.99 2.02 -2.21
N GLN A 219 0.22 2.08 -1.13
CA GLN A 219 -1.09 1.44 -1.09
C GLN A 219 -2.05 2.18 -2.02
N GLY A 220 -2.79 1.41 -2.82
CA GLY A 220 -3.79 1.96 -3.70
C GLY A 220 -5.07 2.32 -2.97
N PHE A 221 -5.53 3.54 -3.19
CA PHE A 221 -6.82 4.08 -2.78
C PHE A 221 -7.76 4.11 -3.98
N GLU A 222 -8.89 3.42 -3.84
CA GLU A 222 -9.97 3.40 -4.80
C GLU A 222 -11.17 4.07 -4.13
N PRO A 223 -11.47 5.34 -4.44
CA PRO A 223 -12.60 6.07 -3.86
C PRO A 223 -13.91 5.43 -4.30
N ASP A 224 -14.93 5.35 -3.45
CA ASP A 224 -16.25 4.82 -3.83
C ASP A 224 -16.96 5.76 -4.85
N PHE A 225 -16.86 7.08 -4.66
CA PHE A 225 -17.46 8.09 -5.53
C PHE A 225 -16.49 9.24 -5.84
N ILE A 226 -16.58 9.77 -7.06
CA ILE A 226 -15.80 10.91 -7.52
C ILE A 226 -16.72 11.93 -8.16
N LEU A 227 -16.74 13.16 -7.65
CA LEU A 227 -17.42 14.29 -8.28
C LEU A 227 -16.44 15.04 -9.18
N PHE A 228 -16.85 15.27 -10.42
CA PHE A 228 -16.15 16.12 -11.38
C PHE A 228 -16.98 17.37 -11.63
N ALA A 229 -16.36 18.55 -11.59
CA ALA A 229 -17.07 19.79 -11.85
C ALA A 229 -16.24 20.82 -12.62
N GLN A 230 -16.93 21.56 -13.48
CA GLN A 230 -16.46 22.76 -14.15
C GLN A 230 -16.81 23.98 -13.29
N THR A 231 -15.79 24.78 -12.95
CA THR A 231 -15.97 26.05 -12.24
C THR A 231 -16.51 27.12 -13.21
N HIS A 232 -17.06 28.22 -12.70
CA HIS A 232 -17.50 29.34 -13.55
C HIS A 232 -16.33 30.13 -14.15
N GLU A 233 -15.12 29.99 -13.58
CA GLU A 233 -13.91 30.70 -14.00
C GLU A 233 -13.14 29.95 -15.08
N ASP A 234 -13.28 28.62 -15.17
CA ASP A 234 -12.48 27.76 -16.03
C ASP A 234 -13.30 27.14 -17.18
N GLU A 235 -12.71 27.06 -18.37
CA GLU A 235 -13.29 26.34 -19.51
C GLU A 235 -13.16 24.80 -19.40
N PHE A 236 -12.51 24.28 -18.36
CA PHE A 236 -12.25 22.85 -18.15
C PHE A 236 -12.76 22.35 -16.79
N LEU A 237 -12.70 21.03 -16.56
CA LEU A 237 -12.95 20.40 -15.25
C LEU A 237 -11.93 20.92 -14.22
N GLY A 238 -12.29 21.97 -13.50
CA GLY A 238 -11.45 22.67 -12.52
C GLY A 238 -11.53 22.08 -11.12
N PHE A 239 -12.44 21.13 -10.86
CA PHE A 239 -12.66 20.57 -9.53
C PHE A 239 -12.92 19.06 -9.54
N THR A 240 -12.24 18.31 -8.67
CA THR A 240 -12.44 16.88 -8.40
C THR A 240 -12.56 16.63 -6.90
N CYS A 241 -13.61 15.92 -6.48
CA CYS A 241 -13.82 15.56 -5.08
C CYS A 241 -13.97 14.05 -4.89
N TYR A 242 -13.14 13.48 -4.01
CA TYR A 242 -13.13 12.07 -3.63
C TYR A 242 -14.01 11.84 -2.40
N MET A 243 -14.91 10.86 -2.49
CA MET A 243 -15.90 10.56 -1.46
C MET A 243 -15.96 9.04 -1.25
N GLU A 244 -16.11 8.63 0.01
CA GLU A 244 -16.12 7.24 0.44
C GLU A 244 -17.34 7.03 1.34
N ALA A 245 -18.11 5.98 1.07
CA ALA A 245 -19.21 5.54 1.91
C ALA A 245 -18.71 4.38 2.77
N LYS A 246 -18.78 4.52 4.10
CA LYS A 246 -18.31 3.48 5.04
C LYS A 246 -19.35 3.08 6.09
N GLY A 247 -19.39 1.79 6.38
CA GLY A 247 -20.12 1.24 7.52
C GLY A 247 -19.52 1.69 8.85
N GLU A 248 -20.28 1.57 9.93
CA GLU A 248 -19.99 2.14 11.26
C GLU A 248 -18.67 1.68 11.90
N HIS A 249 -18.18 0.50 11.53
CA HIS A 249 -16.92 -0.04 12.05
C HIS A 249 -15.77 0.30 11.10
N LEU A 250 -15.07 1.39 11.43
CA LEU A 250 -13.77 1.70 10.86
C LEU A 250 -12.76 0.65 11.32
N GLU A 251 -12.52 -0.33 10.46
CA GLU A 251 -11.38 -1.21 10.62
C GLU A 251 -10.10 -0.36 10.78
N PRO A 252 -9.20 -0.68 11.72
CA PRO A 252 -7.93 0.05 11.89
C PRO A 252 -7.13 0.16 10.58
N SER A 253 -7.31 -0.79 9.65
CA SER A 253 -6.73 -0.80 8.31
C SER A 253 -7.24 0.30 7.37
N ASN A 254 -8.32 1.00 7.72
CA ASN A 254 -8.92 2.08 6.93
C ASN A 254 -8.61 3.48 7.49
N ALA A 255 -7.98 3.60 8.65
CA ALA A 255 -7.70 4.90 9.28
C ALA A 255 -6.84 5.82 8.39
N TRP A 256 -5.86 5.26 7.69
CA TRP A 256 -4.96 5.99 6.79
C TRP A 256 -5.68 6.66 5.61
N LYS A 257 -6.82 6.11 5.18
CA LYS A 257 -7.60 6.69 4.07
C LYS A 257 -8.10 8.09 4.42
N LYS A 258 -8.41 8.35 5.70
CA LYS A 258 -8.84 9.68 6.16
C LYS A 258 -7.71 10.69 6.01
N GLU A 259 -6.52 10.35 6.52
CA GLU A 259 -5.32 11.19 6.39
C GLU A 259 -4.95 11.41 4.91
N PHE A 260 -5.13 10.37 4.08
CA PHE A 260 -4.88 10.46 2.64
C PHE A 260 -5.85 11.41 1.94
N LEU A 261 -7.14 11.38 2.27
CA LEU A 261 -8.14 12.31 1.74
C LEU A 261 -7.85 13.77 2.12
N GLU A 262 -7.43 14.02 3.36
CA GLU A 262 -7.01 15.36 3.81
C GLU A 262 -5.73 15.83 3.10
N MET A 263 -4.81 14.92 2.79
CA MET A 263 -3.62 15.24 2.03
C MET A 263 -3.94 15.61 0.57
N LEU A 264 -4.89 14.92 -0.06
CA LEU A 264 -5.32 15.24 -1.43
C LEU A 264 -5.89 16.65 -1.55
N GLU A 265 -6.56 17.16 -0.52
CA GLU A 265 -7.05 18.56 -0.50
C GLU A 265 -5.92 19.59 -0.60
N ASN A 266 -4.77 19.31 0.00
CA ASN A 266 -3.63 20.23 -0.01
C ASN A 266 -2.80 20.12 -1.30
N ALA A 267 -3.07 19.13 -2.15
CA ALA A 267 -2.36 18.94 -3.40
C ALA A 267 -2.85 19.92 -4.47
N THR A 268 -1.97 20.79 -4.95
CA THR A 268 -2.27 21.66 -6.09
C THR A 268 -1.72 21.03 -7.37
N LEU A 269 -2.61 20.64 -8.28
CA LEU A 269 -2.25 20.16 -9.61
C LEU A 269 -2.26 21.32 -10.61
N LYS A 270 -1.09 21.58 -11.21
CA LYS A 270 -0.94 22.55 -12.30
C LYS A 270 -0.39 21.84 -13.53
N SER A 271 -1.11 21.91 -14.64
CA SER A 271 -0.63 21.43 -15.94
C SER A 271 -1.05 22.41 -17.02
N HIS A 272 -0.10 22.90 -17.84
CA HIS A 272 -0.38 23.73 -19.02
C HIS A 272 -1.39 24.87 -18.78
N ASN A 273 -1.17 25.68 -17.73
CA ASN A 273 -2.06 26.78 -17.28
C ASN A 273 -3.43 26.37 -16.72
N LYS A 274 -3.71 25.08 -16.59
CA LYS A 274 -4.93 24.54 -15.98
C LYS A 274 -4.66 24.21 -14.51
N LYS A 275 -5.55 24.66 -13.64
CA LYS A 275 -5.52 24.40 -12.20
C LYS A 275 -6.65 23.43 -11.86
N LEU A 276 -6.31 22.25 -11.35
CA LEU A 276 -7.31 21.33 -10.81
C LEU A 276 -7.29 21.43 -9.28
N HIS A 277 -8.46 21.70 -8.72
CA HIS A 277 -8.71 21.66 -7.29
C HIS A 277 -9.13 20.26 -6.87
N LEU A 278 -8.29 19.61 -6.05
CA LEU A 278 -8.60 18.33 -5.45
C LEU A 278 -9.23 18.54 -4.06
N LYS A 279 -10.18 17.69 -3.71
CA LYS A 279 -10.79 17.66 -2.38
C LYS A 279 -11.05 16.22 -1.97
N GLY A 280 -10.80 15.90 -0.70
CA GLY A 280 -11.32 14.70 -0.06
C GLY A 280 -12.34 15.10 1.00
N LEU A 281 -13.48 14.42 1.05
CA LEU A 281 -14.43 14.57 2.15
C LEU A 281 -14.22 13.49 3.21
N PRO A 282 -14.67 13.72 4.47
CA PRO A 282 -14.79 12.66 5.46
C PRO A 282 -15.63 11.47 4.95
N PHE A 283 -15.67 10.37 5.72
CA PHE A 283 -16.52 9.24 5.36
C PHE A 283 -18.01 9.54 5.55
N PHE A 284 -18.81 9.17 4.56
CA PHE A 284 -20.27 9.15 4.69
C PHE A 284 -20.71 7.91 5.48
N THR A 285 -21.53 8.08 6.52
CA THR A 285 -21.96 7.00 7.44
C THR A 285 -23.46 7.10 7.78
N LEU A 286 -24.12 5.97 8.11
CA LEU A 286 -25.58 5.91 8.28
C LEU A 286 -26.13 6.33 9.65
N HIS A 287 -25.47 5.99 10.77
CA HIS A 287 -26.10 6.04 12.10
C HIS A 287 -25.33 6.80 13.18
N ASN A 288 -24.11 7.25 12.92
CA ASN A 288 -23.41 8.08 13.88
C ASN A 288 -23.67 9.56 13.55
N SER A 289 -24.60 10.17 14.28
CA SER A 289 -24.99 11.58 14.10
C SER A 289 -23.81 12.56 14.20
N ALA A 290 -22.73 12.18 14.90
CA ALA A 290 -21.50 12.97 14.96
C ALA A 290 -20.65 12.86 13.68
N VAL A 291 -20.42 11.64 13.17
CA VAL A 291 -19.55 11.41 12.00
C VAL A 291 -20.24 11.79 10.68
N ASN A 292 -21.55 11.55 10.55
CA ASN A 292 -22.32 12.11 9.45
C ASN A 292 -22.37 13.65 9.54
N GLY A 293 -22.35 14.20 10.76
CA GLY A 293 -22.21 15.64 10.99
C GLY A 293 -20.91 16.20 10.41
N ASP A 294 -19.79 15.49 10.56
CA ASP A 294 -18.49 15.90 9.97
C ASP A 294 -18.56 15.90 8.44
N PHE A 295 -19.12 14.85 7.83
CA PHE A 295 -19.31 14.80 6.38
C PHE A 295 -20.20 15.94 5.88
N GLN A 296 -21.38 16.12 6.47
CA GLN A 296 -22.32 17.19 6.09
C GLN A 296 -21.69 18.58 6.26
N THR A 297 -20.99 18.81 7.37
CA THR A 297 -20.30 20.08 7.62
C THR A 297 -19.23 20.33 6.57
N ALA A 298 -18.38 19.33 6.29
CA ALA A 298 -17.35 19.44 5.27
C ALA A 298 -17.95 19.62 3.87
N PHE A 299 -19.02 18.91 3.54
CA PHE A 299 -19.77 19.05 2.29
C PHE A 299 -20.29 20.48 2.13
N HIS A 300 -21.02 20.99 3.11
CA HIS A 300 -21.52 22.36 3.07
C HIS A 300 -20.40 23.40 3.03
N GLN A 301 -19.33 23.26 3.82
CA GLN A 301 -18.22 24.21 3.78
C GLN A 301 -17.50 24.21 2.42
N THR A 302 -17.41 23.05 1.79
CA THR A 302 -16.79 22.90 0.46
C THR A 302 -17.67 23.50 -0.61
N PHE A 303 -18.98 23.24 -0.56
CA PHE A 303 -19.90 23.54 -1.66
C PHE A 303 -20.74 24.80 -1.47
N LYS A 304 -20.74 25.41 -0.29
CA LYS A 304 -21.37 26.72 -0.09
C LYS A 304 -20.59 27.78 -0.87
N ASP A 305 -21.32 28.71 -1.46
CA ASP A 305 -20.72 29.87 -2.11
C ASP A 305 -19.93 30.67 -1.08
N LYS A 306 -18.72 31.08 -1.46
CA LYS A 306 -18.15 32.26 -0.82
C LYS A 306 -18.97 33.42 -1.37
N GLU A 307 -19.75 34.08 -0.51
CA GLU A 307 -20.30 35.39 -0.86
C GLU A 307 -19.14 36.24 -1.41
N CYS A 308 -19.33 36.77 -2.63
CA CYS A 308 -18.35 37.58 -3.35
C CYS A 308 -17.86 38.78 -2.54
#